data_AF-B2ZS44-F1
#
_entry.id   AF-B2ZS44-F1
#
_cell.length_a   1.000
_cell.length_b   1.000
_cell.length_c   1.000
_cell.angle_alpha   90.00
_cell.angle_beta   90.00
_cell.angle_gamma   90.00
#
_symmetry.space_group_name_H-M   'P 1'
#
loop_
_entity.id
_entity.type
_entity.pdbx_description
1 polymer ?
#
loop_
_entity_poly.entity_id
_entity_poly.type
_entity_poly.pdbx_seq_one_letter_code
_entity_poly.pdbx_strand_id
1 'polypeptide(L)'
;AMMAASVFFFLSMNSVDAKWRTSILVSGLITFIAAVHYYYMRDYWGATGETPTFYRYVDWILTVPLMCVEFYLILRPSGATKGLMWKLIGLSTVMLVTGYFGE
;
A
#
# COMPACT_ATOMS: atom_id res chain seq x y z
N ALA A 1 7.04 -13.18 2.90
CA ALA A 1 7.66 -11.90 3.30
C ALA A 1 6.61 -10.90 3.79
N MET A 2 5.65 -10.48 2.95
CA MET A 2 4.65 -9.45 3.30
C MET A 2 3.84 -9.76 4.57
N MET A 3 3.39 -11.00 4.76
CA MET A 3 2.67 -11.41 5.98
C MET A 3 3.53 -11.26 7.24
N ALA A 4 4.80 -11.67 7.19
CA ALA A 4 5.72 -11.53 8.33
C ALA A 4 6.00 -10.06 8.66
N ALA A 5 6.14 -9.20 7.64
CA ALA A 5 6.29 -7.77 7.81
C ALA A 5 5.05 -7.14 8.47
N SER A 6 3.84 -7.56 8.06
CA SER A 6 2.59 -7.11 8.67
C SER A 6 2.51 -7.47 10.16
N VAL A 7 2.86 -8.72 10.52
CA VAL A 7 2.96 -9.14 11.93
C VAL A 7 3.98 -8.28 12.68
N PHE A 8 5.15 -8.05 12.10
CA PHE A 8 6.17 -7.20 12.70
C PHE A 8 5.66 -5.78 12.96
N PHE A 9 5.00 -5.14 11.98
CA PHE A 9 4.46 -3.78 12.14
C PHE A 9 3.36 -3.71 13.19
N PHE A 10 2.44 -4.67 13.22
CA PHE A 10 1.38 -4.67 14.25
C PHE A 10 1.93 -4.91 15.66
N LEU A 11 2.90 -5.81 15.82
CA LEU A 11 3.50 -6.09 17.13
C LEU A 11 4.45 -4.96 17.60
N SER A 12 5.13 -4.28 16.67
CA SER A 12 6.05 -3.16 16.98
C SER A 12 5.34 -1.81 17.21
N MET A 13 4.01 -1.75 17.08
CA MET A 13 3.25 -0.50 17.24
C MET A 13 3.42 0.14 18.62
N ASN A 14 3.57 -0.66 19.67
CA ASN A 14 3.79 -0.15 21.03
C ASN A 14 5.25 0.19 21.34
N SER A 15 6.20 -0.23 20.51
CA SER A 15 7.64 0.06 20.68
C SER A 15 8.07 1.39 20.04
N VAL A 16 7.17 2.10 19.36
CA VAL A 16 7.44 3.40 18.75
C VAL A 16 6.72 4.55 19.47
N ASP A 17 7.27 5.76 19.33
CA ASP A 17 6.65 6.97 19.85
C ASP A 17 5.19 7.11 19.36
N ALA A 18 4.32 7.62 20.22
CA ALA A 18 2.89 7.79 19.93
C ALA A 18 2.63 8.56 18.62
N LYS A 19 3.49 9.52 18.26
CA LYS A 19 3.38 10.31 17.03
C LYS A 19 3.54 9.49 15.74
N TRP A 20 4.20 8.33 15.81
CA TRP A 20 4.48 7.47 14.66
C TRP A 20 3.58 6.23 14.57
N ARG A 21 2.76 5.96 15.60
CA ARG A 21 1.92 4.75 15.65
C ARG A 21 0.96 4.66 14.46
N THR A 22 0.39 5.78 14.03
CA THR A 22 -0.46 5.82 12.83
C THR A 22 0.32 5.46 11.58
N SER A 23 1.58 5.87 11.47
CA SER A 23 2.44 5.49 10.33
C SER A 23 2.66 3.99 10.30
N ILE A 24 3.09 3.39 11.42
CA ILE A 24 3.32 1.94 11.55
C ILE A 24 2.06 1.13 11.29
N LEU A 25 0.90 1.61 11.76
CA LEU A 25 -0.39 0.97 11.49
C LEU A 25 -0.68 0.94 9.99
N VAL A 26 -0.45 2.03 9.28
CA VAL A 26 -0.64 2.11 7.82
C VAL A 26 0.34 1.17 7.10
N SER A 27 1.62 1.10 7.49
CA SER A 27 2.58 0.14 6.92
C SER A 27 2.14 -1.32 7.13
N GLY A 28 1.59 -1.61 8.32
CA GLY A 28 1.01 -2.92 8.65
C GLY A 28 -0.20 -3.28 7.78
N LEU A 29 -1.07 -2.32 7.49
CA LEU A 29 -2.21 -2.49 6.56
C LEU A 29 -1.75 -2.71 5.13
N ILE A 30 -0.80 -1.92 4.61
CA ILE A 30 -0.27 -2.06 3.25
C ILE A 30 0.31 -3.46 3.06
N THR A 31 1.18 -3.89 3.97
CA THR A 31 1.81 -5.22 3.89
C THR A 31 0.82 -6.36 4.09
N PHE A 32 -0.25 -6.17 4.88
CA PHE A 32 -1.31 -7.16 5.02
C PHE A 32 -2.14 -7.31 3.73
N ILE A 33 -2.58 -6.19 3.15
CA ILE A 33 -3.34 -6.17 1.89
C ILE A 33 -2.52 -6.84 0.80
N ALA A 34 -1.25 -6.46 0.65
CA ALA A 34 -0.34 -7.07 -0.31
C ALA A 34 -0.22 -8.58 -0.05
N ALA A 35 -0.02 -9.02 1.20
CA ALA A 35 0.08 -10.44 1.52
C ALA A 35 -1.12 -11.25 1.02
N VAL A 36 -2.34 -10.76 1.28
CA VAL A 36 -3.59 -11.41 0.83
C VAL A 36 -3.67 -11.44 -0.70
N HIS A 37 -3.40 -10.32 -1.37
CA HIS A 37 -3.45 -10.26 -2.84
C HIS A 37 -2.40 -11.15 -3.50
N TYR A 38 -1.20 -11.27 -2.91
CA TYR A 38 -0.17 -12.20 -3.37
C TYR A 38 -0.61 -13.66 -3.27
N TYR A 39 -1.40 -14.05 -2.26
CA TYR A 39 -1.97 -15.40 -2.21
C TYR A 39 -2.97 -15.62 -3.35
N TYR A 40 -3.88 -14.68 -3.61
CA TYR A 40 -4.83 -14.78 -4.73
C TYR A 40 -4.12 -14.83 -6.09
N MET A 41 -3.11 -13.99 -6.30
CA MET A 41 -2.32 -14.00 -7.53
C MET A 41 -1.57 -15.31 -7.74
N ARG A 42 -1.02 -15.88 -6.66
CA ARG A 42 -0.32 -17.17 -6.69
C ARG A 42 -1.28 -18.29 -7.08
N ASP A 43 -2.47 -18.33 -6.48
CA ASP A 43 -3.46 -19.37 -6.77
C ASP A 43 -4.05 -19.21 -8.18
N TYR A 44 -4.29 -17.98 -8.64
CA TYR A 44 -4.71 -17.70 -10.01
C TYR A 44 -3.67 -18.20 -11.02
N TRP A 45 -2.41 -17.79 -10.86
CA TRP A 45 -1.32 -18.23 -11.73
C TRP A 45 -1.17 -19.77 -11.72
N GLY A 46 -1.28 -20.40 -10.54
CA GLY A 46 -1.20 -21.85 -10.41
C GLY A 46 -2.32 -22.60 -11.13
N ALA A 47 -3.50 -21.98 -11.27
CA ALA A 47 -4.67 -22.58 -11.92
C ALA A 47 -4.74 -22.29 -13.43
N THR A 48 -4.36 -21.09 -13.87
CA THR A 48 -4.55 -20.63 -15.27
C THR A 48 -3.26 -20.57 -16.07
N GLY A 49 -2.09 -20.42 -15.42
CA GLY A 49 -0.83 -20.11 -16.08
C GLY A 49 -0.77 -18.71 -16.70
N GLU A 50 -1.76 -17.85 -16.42
CA GLU A 50 -1.84 -16.50 -16.95
C GLU A 50 -1.37 -15.46 -15.94
N THR A 51 -0.72 -14.41 -16.44
CA THR A 51 -0.26 -13.29 -15.61
C THR A 51 -1.44 -12.63 -14.90
N PRO A 52 -1.44 -12.53 -13.55
CA PRO A 52 -2.57 -12.00 -12.79
C PRO A 52 -2.61 -10.46 -12.78
N THR A 53 -2.59 -9.84 -13.96
CA THR A 53 -2.52 -8.38 -14.13
C THR A 53 -3.67 -7.67 -13.43
N PHE A 54 -4.91 -8.13 -13.62
CA PHE A 54 -6.08 -7.55 -12.96
C PHE A 54 -5.92 -7.48 -11.43
N TYR A 55 -5.48 -8.58 -10.80
CA TYR A 55 -5.28 -8.64 -9.36
C TYR A 55 -4.15 -7.73 -8.88
N ARG A 56 -3.11 -7.50 -9.69
CA ARG A 56 -2.08 -6.50 -9.38
C ARG A 56 -2.63 -5.09 -9.35
N TYR A 57 -3.44 -4.71 -10.33
CA TYR A 57 -4.01 -3.36 -10.36
C TYR A 57 -5.01 -3.12 -9.23
N VAL A 58 -5.75 -4.16 -8.80
CA VAL A 58 -6.59 -4.11 -7.60
C VAL A 58 -5.75 -3.94 -6.33
N ASP A 59 -4.62 -4.64 -6.20
CA ASP A 59 -3.69 -4.44 -5.08
C ASP A 59 -3.13 -3.02 -5.08
N TRP A 60 -2.71 -2.50 -6.23
CA TRP A 60 -2.11 -1.17 -6.36
C TRP A 60 -3.09 -0.04 -6.09
N ILE A 61 -4.34 -0.12 -6.58
CA ILE A 61 -5.33 0.94 -6.33
C ILE A 61 -5.67 1.06 -4.84
N LEU A 62 -5.49 -0.02 -4.06
CA LEU A 62 -5.68 -0.01 -2.61
C LEU A 62 -4.41 0.44 -1.87
N THR A 63 -3.25 -0.09 -2.23
CA THR A 63 -2.00 0.11 -1.49
C THR A 63 -1.30 1.42 -1.82
N VAL A 64 -1.37 1.91 -3.06
CA VAL A 64 -0.67 3.15 -3.48
C VAL A 64 -1.23 4.41 -2.80
N PRO A 65 -2.56 4.60 -2.68
CA PRO A 65 -3.10 5.71 -1.90
C PRO A 65 -2.70 5.63 -0.41
N LEU A 66 -2.65 4.42 0.16
CA LEU A 66 -2.20 4.23 1.53
C LEU A 66 -0.71 4.59 1.71
N MET A 67 0.14 4.24 0.75
CA MET A 67 1.55 4.68 0.73
C MET A 67 1.66 6.21 0.63
N CYS A 68 0.79 6.87 -0.15
CA CYS A 68 0.75 8.33 -0.21
C CYS A 68 0.34 8.96 1.14
N VAL A 69 -0.59 8.33 1.86
CA VAL A 69 -0.97 8.73 3.23
C VAL A 69 0.20 8.52 4.19
N GLU A 70 0.89 7.38 4.13
CA GLU A 70 2.08 7.09 4.93
C GLU A 70 3.18 8.14 4.71
N PHE A 71 3.50 8.44 3.45
CA PHE A 71 4.46 9.48 3.08
C PHE A 71 4.07 10.85 3.65
N TYR A 72 2.77 11.20 3.59
CA TYR A 72 2.26 12.41 4.22
C TYR A 72 2.42 12.39 5.75
N LEU A 73 2.11 11.28 6.42
CA LEU A 73 2.24 11.16 7.87
C LEU A 73 3.70 11.34 8.33
N ILE A 74 4.66 10.84 7.55
CA ILE A 74 6.09 11.00 7.80
C ILE A 74 6.55 12.46 7.63
N LEU A 75 6.07 13.15 6.61
CA LEU A 75 6.48 14.53 6.30
C LEU A 75 5.67 15.61 7.03
N ARG A 76 4.53 15.26 7.63
CA ARG A 76 3.66 16.21 8.36
C ARG A 76 4.41 17.00 9.44
N PRO A 77 5.30 16.40 10.27
CA PRO A 77 6.10 17.15 11.25
C PRO A 77 7.02 18.20 10.62
N SER A 78 7.40 18.03 9.35
CA SER A 78 8.25 18.94 8.59
C SER A 78 7.45 19.95 7.74
N GLY A 79 6.14 20.07 7.97
CA GLY A 79 5.29 21.07 7.32
C GLY A 79 4.54 20.59 6.06
N ALA A 80 4.48 19.29 5.78
CA ALA A 80 3.70 18.79 4.65
C ALA A 80 2.20 19.11 4.81
N THR A 81 1.59 19.55 3.70
CA THR A 81 0.17 19.94 3.67
C THR A 81 -0.70 18.79 3.20
N LYS A 82 -1.97 18.78 3.62
CA LYS A 82 -2.97 17.83 3.09
C LYS A 82 -3.17 17.99 1.58
N GLY A 83 -2.92 19.18 1.03
CA GLY A 83 -2.98 19.43 -0.41
C GLY A 83 -1.92 18.62 -1.19
N LEU A 84 -0.72 18.47 -0.64
CA LEU A 84 0.30 17.59 -1.22
C LEU A 84 -0.15 16.12 -1.22
N MET A 85 -0.71 15.64 -0.10
CA MET A 85 -1.24 14.27 0.00
C MET A 85 -2.30 13.98 -1.06
N TRP A 86 -3.30 14.86 -1.21
CA TRP A 86 -4.34 14.68 -2.22
C TRP A 86 -3.84 14.79 -3.66
N LYS A 87 -2.83 15.64 -3.91
CA LYS A 87 -2.15 15.68 -5.21
C LYS A 87 -1.45 14.35 -5.52
N LEU A 88 -0.73 13.78 -4.55
CA LEU A 88 -0.06 12.48 -4.72
C LEU A 88 -1.06 11.35 -4.96
N ILE A 89 -2.15 11.30 -4.18
CA ILE A 89 -3.22 10.32 -4.39
C ILE A 89 -3.82 10.49 -5.79
N GLY A 90 -4.19 11.71 -6.19
CA GLY A 90 -4.77 11.97 -7.52
C GLY A 90 -3.83 11.57 -8.67
N LEU A 91 -2.57 12.00 -8.62
CA LEU A 91 -1.57 11.68 -9.66
C LEU A 91 -1.26 10.18 -9.71
N SER A 92 -1.17 9.52 -8.55
CA SER A 92 -0.92 8.07 -8.51
C SER A 92 -2.11 7.26 -9.04
N THR A 93 -3.35 7.68 -8.77
CA THR A 93 -4.53 7.07 -9.37
C THR A 93 -4.53 7.22 -10.89
N VAL A 94 -4.21 8.42 -11.40
CA VAL A 94 -4.09 8.63 -12.86
C VAL A 94 -3.03 7.71 -13.45
N MET A 95 -1.84 7.66 -12.84
CA MET A 95 -0.75 6.78 -13.27
C MET A 95 -1.20 5.31 -13.36
N LEU A 96 -1.88 4.79 -12.33
CA LEU A 96 -2.36 3.40 -12.31
C LEU A 96 -3.43 3.14 -13.37
N VAL A 97 -4.40 4.04 -13.52
CA VAL A 97 -5.45 3.89 -14.55
C VAL A 97 -4.84 3.91 -15.93
N THR A 98 -3.95 4.86 -16.22
CA THR A 98 -3.27 4.93 -17.53
C THR A 98 -2.35 3.74 -17.78
N GLY A 99 -1.70 3.20 -16.75
CA GLY A 99 -0.90 1.99 -16.85
C GLY A 99 -1.75 0.78 -17.22
N TYR A 100 -2.91 0.62 -16.57
CA TYR A 100 -3.82 -0.51 -16.84
C TYR A 100 -4.35 -0.52 -18.27
N PHE A 101 -4.63 0.65 -18.85
CA PHE A 101 -5.03 0.76 -20.25
C PHE A 101 -3.89 0.54 -21.24
N GLY A 102 -2.63 0.65 -20.80
CA GLY A 102 -1.46 0.48 -21.65
C GLY A 102 -0.91 -0.94 -21.69
N GLU A 103 -1.28 -1.80 -20.73
CA GLU A 103 -0.98 -3.25 -20.71
C GLU A 103 -2.00 -4.06 -21.54
#